data_AF-A0A2J6PGF7-F1
#
_entry.id   AF-A0A2J6PGF7-F1
#
_cell.length_a   1.000
_cell.length_b   1.000
_cell.length_c   1.000
_cell.angle_alpha   90.00
_cell.angle_beta   90.00
_cell.angle_gamma   90.00
#
_symmetry.space_group_name_H-M   'P 1'
#
loop_
_entity.id
_entity.type
_entity.pdbx_description
1 polymer ?
#
loop_
_entity_poly.entity_id
_entity_poly.type
_entity_poly.pdbx_seq_one_letter_code
_entity_poly.pdbx_strand_id
1 'polypeptide(L)'
;MSLQPTYRGYLATSRDEFLVLEACSNGVLKDFDAPLSEHEQALIKSGDIFVYKRGSGRKTWKDRMGSLFWNKDRDEHGSKFYIQLGDPSIPEADRLIKKTTPAMIGSCQYNIISYYTPDTSTLPTPSNDPVLQHLQPQPQTLVDGRSYRAEPGGGISYKINLRLYL
;
A
#
# COMPACT_ATOMS: atom_id res chain seq x y z
N MET A 1 11.28 -19.43 5.80
CA MET A 1 11.97 -18.23 5.27
C MET A 1 11.25 -17.00 5.79
N SER A 2 11.91 -15.88 6.05
CA SER A 2 11.24 -14.65 6.52
C SER A 2 10.79 -13.78 5.36
N LEU A 3 9.53 -13.30 5.39
CA LEU A 3 9.04 -12.29 4.45
C LEU A 3 9.66 -10.93 4.77
N GLN A 4 10.30 -10.31 3.78
CA GLN A 4 10.79 -8.93 3.88
C GLN A 4 9.95 -8.01 2.99
N PRO A 5 9.06 -7.18 3.55
CA PRO A 5 8.30 -6.21 2.76
C PRO A 5 9.19 -5.06 2.28
N THR A 6 8.70 -4.28 1.31
CA THR A 6 9.35 -3.04 0.87
C THR A 6 9.45 -2.05 2.03
N TYR A 7 8.38 -1.92 2.81
CA TYR A 7 8.34 -1.10 4.01
C TYR A 7 7.46 -1.76 5.07
N ARG A 8 7.70 -1.45 6.34
CA ARG A 8 6.88 -1.90 7.46
C ARG A 8 6.31 -0.71 8.21
N GLY A 9 5.02 -0.44 8.03
CA GLY A 9 4.33 0.69 8.65
C GLY A 9 2.95 0.94 8.03
N TYR A 10 2.49 2.19 8.05
CA TYR A 10 1.17 2.57 7.56
C TYR A 10 1.23 3.80 6.64
N LEU A 11 0.45 3.79 5.56
CA LEU A 11 0.34 4.90 4.61
C LEU A 11 -0.94 5.68 4.89
N ALA A 12 -0.84 6.66 5.79
CA ALA A 12 -1.99 7.45 6.22
C ALA A 12 -2.42 8.49 5.17
N THR A 13 -1.47 8.95 4.37
CA THR A 13 -1.63 10.04 3.42
C THR A 13 -0.99 9.73 2.07
N SER A 14 -1.36 10.48 1.03
CA SER A 14 -0.70 10.39 -0.28
C SER A 14 0.79 10.73 -0.19
N ARG A 15 1.17 11.61 0.73
CA ARG A 15 2.59 11.92 0.99
C ARG A 15 3.36 10.66 1.37
N ASP A 16 2.80 9.81 2.22
CA ASP A 16 3.47 8.57 2.64
C ASP A 16 3.72 7.63 1.45
N GLU A 17 2.75 7.52 0.54
CA GLU A 17 2.88 6.73 -0.68
C GLU A 17 3.94 7.28 -1.63
N PHE A 18 3.99 8.61 -1.79
CA PHE A 18 5.04 9.27 -2.55
C PHE A 18 6.43 9.04 -1.95
N LEU A 19 6.57 9.11 -0.62
CA LEU A 19 7.85 8.88 0.05
C LEU A 19 8.34 7.44 -0.12
N VAL A 20 7.45 6.45 -0.02
CA VAL A 20 7.80 5.04 -0.23
C VAL A 20 8.23 4.80 -1.69
N LEU A 21 7.54 5.38 -2.67
CA LEU A 21 7.94 5.28 -4.08
C LEU A 21 9.28 5.95 -4.36
N GLU A 22 9.49 7.15 -3.82
CA GLU A 22 10.75 7.89 -3.97
C GLU A 22 11.92 7.13 -3.34
N ALA A 23 11.68 6.46 -2.21
CA ALA A 23 12.67 5.62 -1.56
C ALA A 23 13.02 4.39 -2.42
N CYS A 24 12.03 3.80 -3.10
CA CYS A 24 12.29 2.72 -4.07
C CYS A 24 13.08 3.21 -5.28
N SER A 25 12.73 4.37 -5.87
CA SER A 25 13.46 4.91 -7.03
C SER A 25 14.90 5.28 -6.69
N ASN A 26 15.16 5.71 -5.46
CA ASN A 26 16.50 6.03 -4.97
C ASN A 26 17.27 4.81 -4.44
N GLY A 27 16.68 3.60 -4.49
CA GLY A 27 17.31 2.36 -4.03
C GLY A 27 17.43 2.22 -2.51
N VAL A 28 16.77 3.09 -1.74
CA VAL A 28 16.72 3.03 -0.27
C VAL A 28 15.82 1.87 0.18
N LEU A 29 14.69 1.68 -0.51
CA LEU A 29 13.79 0.54 -0.30
C LEU A 29 13.80 -0.37 -1.54
N LYS A 30 13.53 -1.65 -1.31
CA LYS A 30 13.45 -2.66 -2.37
C LYS A 30 12.05 -2.70 -2.98
N ASP A 31 11.96 -2.54 -4.30
CA ASP A 31 10.77 -2.88 -5.08
C ASP A 31 10.81 -4.32 -5.61
N PHE A 32 9.66 -4.79 -6.11
CA PHE A 32 9.45 -6.16 -6.56
C PHE A 32 9.04 -6.21 -8.03
N ASP A 33 9.79 -6.96 -8.84
CA ASP A 33 9.46 -7.28 -10.24
C ASP A 33 8.71 -8.61 -10.39
N ALA A 34 8.63 -9.40 -9.31
CA ALA A 34 8.00 -10.71 -9.28
C ALA A 34 7.07 -10.82 -8.05
N PRO A 35 5.95 -11.56 -8.16
CA PRO A 35 5.07 -11.80 -7.03
C PRO A 35 5.75 -12.69 -5.97
N LEU A 36 5.29 -12.57 -4.73
CA LEU A 36 5.71 -13.42 -3.62
C LEU A 36 5.37 -14.89 -3.88
N SER A 37 6.19 -15.81 -3.35
CA SER A 37 5.85 -17.23 -3.28
C SER A 37 4.63 -17.47 -2.38
N GLU A 38 3.98 -18.64 -2.49
CA GLU A 38 2.84 -18.99 -1.63
C GLU A 38 3.20 -18.98 -0.14
N HIS A 39 4.40 -19.43 0.21
CA HIS A 39 4.90 -19.40 1.58
C HIS A 39 5.07 -17.96 2.09
N GLU A 40 5.62 -17.07 1.27
CA GLU A 40 5.75 -15.64 1.58
C GLU A 40 4.39 -14.95 1.71
N GLN A 41 3.43 -15.29 0.84
CA GLN A 41 2.07 -14.76 0.91
C GLN A 41 1.36 -15.16 2.21
N ALA A 42 1.66 -16.34 2.76
CA ALA A 42 1.11 -16.79 4.04
C ALA A 42 1.65 -16.05 5.26
N LEU A 43 2.76 -15.31 5.10
CA LEU A 43 3.42 -14.55 6.17
C LEU A 43 3.02 -13.07 6.18
N ILE A 44 2.19 -12.63 5.23
CA ILE A 44 1.70 -11.25 5.14
C ILE A 44 0.89 -10.91 6.41
N LYS A 45 1.17 -9.75 6.99
CA LYS A 45 0.53 -9.26 8.22
C LYS A 45 0.33 -7.75 8.20
N SER A 46 -0.39 -7.25 9.19
CA SER A 46 -0.58 -5.81 9.41
C SER A 46 0.77 -5.08 9.43
N GLY A 47 0.83 -3.98 8.69
CA GLY A 47 2.00 -3.14 8.49
C GLY A 47 2.87 -3.53 7.29
N ASP A 48 2.65 -4.65 6.61
CA ASP A 48 3.46 -5.02 5.46
C ASP A 48 3.07 -4.21 4.21
N ILE A 49 4.07 -3.61 3.56
CA ILE A 49 3.89 -2.80 2.35
C ILE A 49 4.80 -3.30 1.25
N PHE A 50 4.26 -3.46 0.05
CA PHE A 50 4.99 -3.90 -1.13
C PHE A 50 4.84 -2.91 -2.27
N VAL A 51 5.96 -2.51 -2.88
CA VAL A 51 5.96 -1.77 -4.14
C VAL A 51 6.24 -2.75 -5.25
N TYR A 52 5.24 -2.96 -6.10
CA TYR A 52 5.29 -3.93 -7.18
C TYR A 52 5.34 -3.22 -8.54
N LYS A 53 6.42 -3.44 -9.30
CA LYS A 53 6.59 -2.91 -10.65
C LYS A 53 5.78 -3.72 -11.65
N ARG A 54 4.95 -3.06 -12.45
CA ARG A 54 4.13 -3.70 -13.48
C ARG A 54 4.93 -3.81 -14.79
N GLY A 55 5.40 -5.02 -15.08
CA GLY A 55 5.94 -5.37 -16.40
C GLY A 55 4.85 -5.46 -17.50
N SER A 56 5.29 -5.48 -18.76
CA SER A 56 4.44 -5.53 -19.97
C SER A 56 3.54 -6.79 -20.10
N GLY A 57 3.79 -7.83 -19.30
CA GLY A 57 2.91 -8.99 -19.17
C GLY A 57 2.07 -8.90 -17.91
N ARG A 58 0.73 -8.98 -18.03
CA ARG A 58 -0.22 -8.92 -16.89
C ARG A 58 0.14 -9.92 -15.79
N LYS A 59 0.83 -9.44 -14.77
CA LYS A 59 1.05 -10.13 -13.50
C LYS A 59 0.39 -9.30 -12.40
N THR A 60 -0.78 -9.76 -11.97
CA THR A 60 -1.52 -9.17 -10.84
C THR A 60 -0.88 -9.67 -9.54
N TRP A 61 -0.78 -8.80 -8.53
CA TRP A 61 -0.37 -9.20 -7.19
C TRP A 61 -1.26 -10.35 -6.70
N LYS A 62 -0.65 -11.49 -6.36
CA LYS A 62 -1.32 -12.66 -5.80
C LYS A 62 -1.01 -12.70 -4.31
N ASP A 63 -2.06 -12.76 -3.51
CA ASP A 63 -1.99 -12.93 -2.07
C ASP A 63 -2.97 -14.00 -1.61
N ARG A 64 -2.79 -14.44 -0.36
CA ARG A 64 -3.62 -15.47 0.28
C ARG A 64 -5.07 -15.04 0.50
N MET A 65 -5.40 -13.76 0.31
CA MET A 65 -6.80 -13.32 0.46
C MET A 65 -7.72 -13.95 -0.62
N GLY A 66 -7.16 -14.56 -1.68
CA GLY A 66 -7.84 -15.33 -2.74
C GLY A 66 -9.01 -16.23 -2.30
N SER A 67 -10.23 -15.82 -2.64
CA SER A 67 -11.52 -16.57 -2.57
C SER A 67 -12.36 -16.56 -1.29
N LEU A 68 -12.15 -15.64 -0.35
CA LEU A 68 -13.15 -15.38 0.71
C LEU A 68 -13.65 -13.94 0.64
N PHE A 69 -14.97 -13.80 0.75
CA PHE A 69 -15.84 -12.65 0.50
C PHE A 69 -15.11 -11.29 0.53
N TRP A 70 -15.24 -10.55 -0.57
CA TRP A 70 -14.49 -9.33 -0.83
C TRP A 70 -15.48 -8.21 -1.12
N ASN A 71 -15.32 -7.06 -0.47
CA ASN A 71 -15.88 -5.83 -1.02
C ASN A 71 -14.84 -5.19 -1.95
N LYS A 72 -15.21 -4.96 -3.21
CA LYS A 72 -14.33 -4.41 -4.27
C LYS A 72 -14.67 -2.94 -4.45
N ASP A 73 -14.45 -2.13 -3.43
CA ASP A 73 -14.67 -0.71 -3.57
C ASP A 73 -13.44 0.01 -4.09
N ARG A 74 -13.72 1.11 -4.78
CA ARG A 74 -12.73 2.10 -5.17
C ARG A 74 -13.05 3.39 -4.46
N ASP A 75 -12.03 4.11 -4.05
CA ASP A 75 -12.24 5.51 -3.76
C ASP A 75 -12.45 6.29 -5.07
N GLU A 76 -12.78 7.57 -4.91
CA GLU A 76 -12.86 8.55 -5.99
C GLU A 76 -11.54 8.73 -6.77
N HIS A 77 -10.45 8.11 -6.35
CA HIS A 77 -9.11 8.27 -6.91
C HIS A 77 -8.60 7.00 -7.60
N GLY A 78 -9.41 5.94 -7.63
CA GLY A 78 -9.09 4.70 -8.35
C GLY A 78 -8.23 3.72 -7.55
N SER A 79 -7.87 4.07 -6.31
CA SER A 79 -7.31 3.16 -5.32
C SER A 79 -8.34 2.08 -5.02
N LYS A 80 -7.88 0.83 -4.85
CA LYS A 80 -8.76 -0.32 -4.58
C LYS A 80 -8.59 -0.76 -3.14
N PHE A 81 -9.69 -0.95 -2.46
CA PHE A 81 -9.71 -1.45 -1.10
C PHE A 81 -10.34 -2.83 -1.06
N TYR A 82 -9.77 -3.67 -0.20
CA TYR A 82 -10.19 -5.03 0.01
C TYR A 82 -10.10 -5.31 1.49
N ILE A 83 -11.15 -5.86 2.08
CA ILE A 83 -11.17 -6.27 3.49
C ILE A 83 -11.37 -7.78 3.51
N GLN A 84 -10.64 -8.49 4.36
CA GLN A 84 -10.85 -9.92 4.58
C GLN A 84 -12.20 -10.12 5.30
N LEU A 85 -13.22 -10.64 4.61
CA LEU A 85 -14.56 -10.90 5.19
C LEU A 85 -14.81 -12.40 5.50
N GLY A 86 -13.76 -13.21 5.57
CA GLY A 86 -13.87 -14.67 5.40
C GLY A 86 -14.19 -15.51 6.63
N ASP A 87 -14.05 -14.97 7.84
CA ASP A 87 -14.33 -15.72 9.06
C ASP A 87 -15.03 -14.80 10.08
N PRO A 88 -16.32 -15.02 10.38
CA PRO A 88 -17.05 -14.22 11.36
C PRO A 88 -16.50 -14.38 12.78
N SER A 89 -15.65 -15.38 13.05
CA SER A 89 -14.95 -15.53 14.34
C SER A 89 -13.78 -14.57 14.50
N ILE A 90 -13.26 -13.99 13.41
CA ILE A 90 -12.22 -12.95 13.48
C ILE A 90 -12.90 -11.61 13.82
N PRO A 91 -12.58 -11.02 14.98
CA PRO A 91 -13.10 -9.71 15.36
C PRO A 91 -12.79 -8.67 14.29
N GLU A 92 -13.68 -7.69 14.10
CA GLU A 92 -13.52 -6.65 13.09
C GLU A 92 -12.19 -5.88 13.22
N ALA A 93 -11.76 -5.64 14.46
CA ALA A 93 -10.50 -5.00 14.78
C ALA A 93 -9.27 -5.78 14.28
N ASP A 94 -9.41 -7.08 14.06
CA ASP A 94 -8.34 -7.99 13.63
C ASP A 94 -8.42 -8.32 12.14
N ARG A 95 -9.44 -7.83 11.43
CA ARG A 95 -9.60 -8.09 10.00
C ARG A 95 -8.54 -7.33 9.20
N LEU A 96 -7.82 -8.07 8.36
CA LEU A 96 -6.81 -7.49 7.50
C LEU A 96 -7.46 -6.72 6.34
N ILE A 97 -7.03 -5.47 6.18
CA ILE A 97 -7.36 -4.58 5.08
C ILE A 97 -6.17 -4.56 4.14
N LYS A 98 -6.45 -4.66 2.83
CA LYS A 98 -5.50 -4.43 1.75
C LYS A 98 -5.93 -3.22 0.95
N LYS A 99 -5.03 -2.25 0.83
CA LYS A 99 -5.11 -1.14 -0.13
C LYS A 99 -4.19 -1.43 -1.31
N THR A 100 -4.67 -1.19 -2.52
CA THR A 100 -3.86 -1.20 -3.74
C THR A 100 -3.96 0.17 -4.42
N THR A 101 -2.87 0.91 -4.34
CA THR A 101 -2.72 2.25 -4.91
C THR A 101 -1.92 2.16 -6.20
N PRO A 102 -2.50 2.46 -7.37
CA PRO A 102 -1.73 2.56 -8.61
C PRO A 102 -0.79 3.76 -8.55
N ALA A 103 0.42 3.58 -9.06
CA ALA A 103 1.43 4.63 -9.13
C ALA A 103 2.22 4.57 -10.44
N MET A 104 2.86 5.69 -10.80
CA MET A 104 3.77 5.77 -11.93
C MET A 104 4.98 6.63 -11.59
N ILE A 105 6.15 6.24 -12.07
CA ILE A 105 7.37 7.06 -12.06
C ILE A 105 7.84 7.15 -13.51
N GLY A 106 7.65 8.31 -14.13
CA GLY A 106 7.83 8.44 -15.58
C GLY A 106 6.89 7.51 -16.35
N SER A 107 7.45 6.59 -17.15
CA SER A 107 6.70 5.58 -17.90
C SER A 107 6.54 4.23 -17.16
N CYS A 108 7.21 4.06 -16.02
CA CYS A 108 7.16 2.83 -15.25
C CYS A 108 5.92 2.83 -14.36
N GLN A 109 5.09 1.78 -14.49
CA GLN A 109 3.90 1.60 -13.69
C GLN A 109 4.18 0.74 -12.47
N TYR A 110 3.60 1.13 -11.34
CA TYR A 110 3.74 0.46 -10.05
C TYR A 110 2.36 0.25 -9.43
N ASN A 111 2.27 -0.71 -8.50
CA ASN A 111 1.21 -0.78 -7.52
C ASN A 111 1.85 -0.78 -6.13
N ILE A 112 1.38 0.09 -5.25
CA ILE A 112 1.68 0.02 -3.82
C ILE A 112 0.60 -0.85 -3.18
N ILE A 113 1.00 -1.94 -2.55
CA ILE A 113 0.12 -2.86 -1.84
C ILE A 113 0.37 -2.69 -0.34
N SER A 114 -0.59 -2.12 0.39
CA SER A 114 -0.49 -1.91 1.83
C SER A 114 -1.44 -2.84 2.57
N TYR A 115 -0.94 -3.56 3.56
CA TYR A 115 -1.73 -4.42 4.45
C TYR A 115 -1.77 -3.84 5.86
N TYR A 116 -2.96 -3.69 6.44
CA TYR A 116 -3.11 -3.18 7.81
C TYR A 116 -4.44 -3.63 8.44
N THR A 117 -4.47 -3.68 9.76
CA THR A 117 -5.69 -3.83 10.57
C THR A 117 -6.25 -2.44 10.91
N PRO A 118 -7.55 -2.31 11.28
CA PRO A 118 -8.11 -1.03 11.72
C PRO A 118 -7.29 -0.30 12.79
N ASP A 119 -6.71 -1.02 13.74
CA ASP A 119 -5.72 -0.45 14.65
C ASP A 119 -4.37 -0.28 13.94
N THR A 120 -4.05 0.97 13.62
CA THR A 120 -2.79 1.40 12.98
C THR A 120 -1.96 2.28 13.91
N SER A 121 -2.39 2.48 15.16
CA SER A 121 -1.82 3.46 16.09
C SER A 121 -0.36 3.17 16.44
N THR A 122 0.05 1.91 16.35
CA THR A 122 1.41 1.44 16.64
C THR A 122 2.31 1.38 15.42
N LEU A 123 1.77 1.59 14.21
CA LEU A 123 2.52 1.49 12.98
C LEU A 123 3.19 2.84 12.65
N PRO A 124 4.50 2.86 12.36
CA PRO A 124 5.16 4.08 11.90
C PRO A 124 4.64 4.50 10.53
N THR A 125 4.66 5.80 10.25
CA THR A 125 4.34 6.34 8.93
C THR A 125 5.60 6.84 8.24
N PRO A 126 5.74 6.68 6.91
CA PRO A 126 6.89 7.19 6.16
C PRO A 126 7.17 8.68 6.37
N SER A 127 6.13 9.50 6.55
CA SER A 127 6.30 10.94 6.84
C SER A 127 6.95 11.23 8.20
N ASN A 128 6.93 10.29 9.14
CA ASN A 128 7.58 10.39 10.45
C ASN A 128 8.83 9.50 10.57
N ASP A 129 9.19 8.79 9.49
CA ASP A 129 10.37 7.94 9.46
C ASP A 129 11.62 8.79 9.21
N PRO A 130 12.64 8.77 10.10
CA PRO A 130 13.83 9.60 9.93
C PRO A 130 14.57 9.39 8.61
N VAL A 131 14.47 8.20 8.01
CA VAL A 131 15.12 7.88 6.73
C VAL A 131 14.32 8.43 5.55
N LEU A 132 12.98 8.37 5.64
CA LEU A 132 12.12 8.68 4.50
C LEU A 132 11.57 10.11 4.51
N GLN A 133 11.36 10.71 5.69
CA GLN A 133 10.66 11.99 5.84
C GLN A 133 11.29 13.16 5.05
N HIS A 134 12.59 13.08 4.78
CA HIS A 134 13.38 14.09 4.09
C HIS A 134 13.43 13.90 2.57
N LEU A 135 12.94 12.78 2.05
CA LEU A 135 12.91 12.54 0.62
C LEU A 135 11.99 13.55 -0.08
N GLN A 136 12.38 13.94 -1.28
CA GLN A 136 11.62 14.86 -2.12
C GLN A 136 11.08 14.10 -3.33
N PRO A 137 9.78 13.74 -3.33
CA PRO A 137 9.18 13.02 -4.45
C PRO A 137 9.33 13.77 -5.77
N GLN A 138 9.69 13.07 -6.84
CA GLN A 138 9.84 13.70 -8.15
C GLN A 138 8.50 14.28 -8.66
N PRO A 139 8.50 15.43 -9.36
CA PRO A 139 7.27 16.04 -9.89
C PRO A 139 6.49 15.16 -10.87
N GLN A 140 7.21 14.27 -11.56
CA GLN A 140 6.67 13.31 -12.52
C GLN A 140 6.15 12.01 -11.88
N THR A 141 6.35 11.84 -10.58
CA THR A 141 5.77 10.73 -9.84
C THR A 141 4.27 10.97 -9.70
N LEU A 142 3.49 9.94 -10.04
CA LEU A 142 2.04 9.93 -9.95
C LEU A 142 1.60 8.86 -8.95
N VAL A 143 0.72 9.22 -8.03
CA VAL A 143 0.03 8.30 -7.11
C VAL A 143 -1.46 8.52 -7.28
N ASP A 144 -2.23 7.46 -7.48
CA ASP A 144 -3.66 7.54 -7.83
C ASP A 144 -3.94 8.48 -9.02
N GLY A 145 -3.01 8.52 -9.99
CA GLY A 145 -3.10 9.38 -11.16
C GLY A 145 -2.84 10.87 -10.90
N ARG A 146 -2.34 11.25 -9.72
CA ARG A 146 -2.05 12.65 -9.35
C ARG A 146 -0.56 12.86 -9.16
N SER A 147 -0.04 13.98 -9.66
CA SER A 147 1.33 14.42 -9.40
C SER A 147 1.49 14.80 -7.93
N TYR A 148 2.70 14.63 -7.43
CA TYR A 148 3.06 15.20 -6.14
C TYR A 148 2.88 16.72 -6.19
N ARG A 149 1.99 17.23 -5.35
CA ARG A 149 1.87 18.66 -5.07
C ARG A 149 2.25 18.86 -3.61
N ALA A 150 3.25 19.71 -3.36
CA ALA A 150 3.59 20.12 -2.01
C ALA A 150 2.45 21.00 -1.47
N GLU A 151 1.44 20.38 -0.88
CA GLU A 151 0.35 21.10 -0.19
C GLU A 151 0.87 21.58 1.19
N PRO A 152 0.62 22.85 1.57
CA PRO A 152 0.90 23.32 2.91
C PRO A 152 -0.12 22.69 3.88
N GLY A 153 0.23 21.53 4.46
CA GLY A 153 -0.64 20.86 5.44
C GLY A 153 -0.74 19.33 5.37
N GLY A 154 0.11 18.65 4.59
CA GLY A 154 0.12 17.19 4.53
C GLY A 154 -0.82 16.67 3.44
N GLY A 155 -0.40 15.59 2.77
CA GLY A 155 -1.10 15.04 1.61
C GLY A 155 -2.53 14.60 1.91
N ILE A 156 -3.25 14.22 0.86
CA ILE A 156 -4.64 13.76 0.95
C ILE A 156 -4.69 12.54 1.87
N SER A 157 -5.51 12.61 2.92
CA SER A 157 -5.70 11.49 3.84
C SER A 157 -6.75 10.54 3.29
N TYR A 158 -6.40 9.25 3.24
CA TYR A 158 -7.29 8.20 2.78
C TYR A 158 -8.04 7.59 3.96
N LYS A 159 -8.89 8.37 4.63
CA LYS A 159 -9.81 7.81 5.63
C LYS A 159 -10.91 7.07 4.90
N ILE A 160 -10.74 5.76 4.73
CA ILE A 160 -11.84 4.89 4.33
C ILE A 160 -12.91 5.02 5.43
N ASN A 161 -14.13 5.40 5.06
CA ASN A 161 -15.26 5.29 5.97
C ASN A 161 -15.63 3.81 6.08
N LEU A 162 -14.99 3.10 7.01
CA LEU A 162 -15.22 1.68 7.25
C LEU A 162 -16.69 1.39 7.62
N ARG A 163 -17.49 2.39 8.06
CA ARG A 163 -18.94 2.20 8.29
C ARG A 163 -19.75 1.91 7.03
N LEU A 164 -19.21 2.18 5.83
CA LEU A 164 -19.86 1.78 4.57
C LEU A 164 -19.61 0.30 4.23
N TYR A 165 -18.79 -0.38 5.02
CA TYR A 165 -18.34 -1.76 4.84
C TYR A 165 -18.73 -2.68 6.00
N LEU A 166 -19.49 -2.15 6.97
CA LEU A 166 -20.09 -2.80 8.14
C LEU A 166 -21.61 -2.82 7.97
#